data_AF-A0A844YA76-F1
#
_entry.id   AF-A0A844YA76-F1
#
_cell.length_a   1.000
_cell.length_b   1.000
_cell.length_c   1.000
_cell.angle_alpha   90.00
_cell.angle_beta   90.00
_cell.angle_gamma   90.00
#
_symmetry.space_group_name_H-M   'P 1'
#
loop_
_entity.id
_entity.type
_entity.pdbx_description
1 polymer ?
#
loop_
_entity_poly.entity_id
_entity_poly.type
_entity_poly.pdbx_seq_one_letter_code
_entity_poly.pdbx_strand_id
1 'polypeptide(L)'
;MSGAEKLLELLAAWGREAVATYGADGAFAFGSLVYLDGEQLTSSSDIDLVIIVPKTLEGPVARTEWLEAFYPHKESLESDLLKVLQRNVIEEPFSSVVPVTQLEIDRDLHKQNLPEFYSANQFLDLVADIRTDGLAGARTMPCHRFVAGSLSMTQSMRHRFLGVAANTRRLLLEPYSGGDPIPKPIMRAAAMARRLAVSAAENGSEYDLRLGLDYVTQYLLANESSSERLHNLNKIVSERRGGRGHGGPLTEADQLLLAEIVYELATREDDTTTTPPGGSGGALSKNNRAAKEPIPATPQAETKRPERPSSSASSEQIEGEKDTLKAISDPSSAPPAFKTQSTLAFFSDRFRQAFPGVRETTWFDDPDDILDRLGRLLKDPIKFADASPIWWWRGGNFQIEEFKQVGSGVAIMNHDELKVRRAAAVPGQTYKWDFVYVETDAMEPTGLYDYAEYPLEERLRDRSYITEEYGLFKGEHAITRDEYDDGGTYLDGSYVDTIGQTELRVRYVTPYNFVIAPQGSPINNAAFDKDLVAILDSALNGNPAETIEKLKREVARLPLKREF
;
A
#
# COMPACT_ATOMS: atom_id res chain seq x y z
N MET A 1 -15.28 -15.91 -37.44
CA MET A 1 -14.71 -15.73 -36.10
C MET A 1 -15.49 -14.68 -35.34
N SER A 2 -15.87 -14.98 -34.10
CA SER A 2 -16.43 -14.03 -33.14
C SER A 2 -15.40 -12.94 -32.80
N GLY A 3 -15.83 -11.83 -32.16
CA GLY A 3 -14.92 -10.78 -31.71
C GLY A 3 -13.88 -11.30 -30.69
N ALA A 4 -14.28 -12.22 -29.82
CA ALA A 4 -13.42 -12.84 -28.82
C ALA A 4 -12.35 -13.76 -29.46
N GLU A 5 -12.71 -14.54 -30.48
CA GLU A 5 -11.74 -15.40 -31.20
C GLU A 5 -10.66 -14.56 -31.89
N LYS A 6 -11.05 -13.45 -32.54
CA LYS A 6 -10.09 -12.53 -33.17
C LYS A 6 -9.17 -11.85 -32.14
N LEU A 7 -9.71 -11.52 -30.98
CA LEU A 7 -8.94 -10.93 -29.88
C LEU A 7 -7.90 -11.93 -29.35
N LEU A 8 -8.31 -13.18 -29.10
CA LEU A 8 -7.38 -14.23 -28.65
C LEU A 8 -6.31 -14.54 -29.70
N GLU A 9 -6.68 -14.58 -30.99
CA GLU A 9 -5.71 -14.76 -32.09
C GLU A 9 -4.69 -13.61 -32.14
N LEU A 10 -5.14 -12.36 -31.98
CA LEU A 10 -4.29 -11.18 -31.90
C LEU A 10 -3.33 -11.26 -30.72
N LEU A 11 -3.84 -11.56 -29.51
CA LEU A 11 -3.01 -11.65 -28.30
C LEU A 11 -2.01 -12.79 -28.37
N ALA A 12 -2.40 -13.93 -28.94
CA ALA A 12 -1.50 -15.06 -29.14
C ALA A 12 -0.38 -14.72 -30.15
N ALA A 13 -0.69 -14.00 -31.24
CA ALA A 13 0.33 -13.53 -32.17
C ALA A 13 1.30 -12.55 -31.50
N TRP A 14 0.77 -11.57 -30.76
CA TRP A 14 1.55 -10.60 -30.01
C TRP A 14 2.46 -11.25 -28.95
N GLY A 15 1.93 -12.23 -28.21
CA GLY A 15 2.68 -12.97 -27.19
C GLY A 15 3.80 -13.83 -27.80
N ARG A 16 3.55 -14.50 -28.93
CA ARG A 16 4.60 -15.23 -29.67
C ARG A 16 5.73 -14.32 -30.13
N GLU A 17 5.40 -13.13 -30.61
CA GLU A 17 6.41 -12.14 -31.03
C GLU A 17 7.18 -11.58 -29.83
N ALA A 18 6.52 -11.34 -28.70
CA ALA A 18 7.18 -10.93 -27.46
C ALA A 18 8.27 -11.92 -27.03
N VAL A 19 8.01 -13.23 -27.12
CA VAL A 19 8.99 -14.27 -26.79
C VAL A 19 10.04 -14.42 -27.89
N ALA A 20 9.63 -14.52 -29.16
CA ALA A 20 10.54 -14.84 -30.26
C ALA A 20 11.48 -13.68 -30.66
N THR A 21 10.99 -12.44 -30.65
CA THR A 21 11.73 -11.27 -31.12
C THR A 21 12.39 -10.53 -29.96
N TYR A 22 11.68 -10.36 -28.86
CA TYR A 22 12.16 -9.59 -27.71
C TYR A 22 12.77 -10.47 -26.62
N GLY A 23 12.68 -11.80 -26.73
CA GLY A 23 13.29 -12.72 -25.78
C GLY A 23 12.61 -12.77 -24.42
N ALA A 24 11.35 -12.32 -24.31
CA ALA A 24 10.58 -12.47 -23.07
C ALA A 24 10.54 -13.94 -22.65
N ASP A 25 10.64 -14.22 -21.35
CA ASP A 25 10.60 -15.59 -20.82
C ASP A 25 9.15 -16.16 -20.81
N GLY A 26 8.15 -15.32 -21.00
CA GLY A 26 6.75 -15.72 -21.12
C GLY A 26 5.80 -14.54 -21.33
N ALA A 27 4.62 -14.84 -21.88
CA ALA A 27 3.56 -13.87 -22.13
C ALA A 27 2.19 -14.47 -21.79
N PHE A 28 1.45 -13.81 -20.90
CA PHE A 28 0.22 -14.36 -20.32
C PHE A 28 -0.89 -13.32 -20.35
N ALA A 29 -2.12 -13.77 -20.60
CA ALA A 29 -3.32 -13.00 -20.30
C ALA A 29 -3.92 -13.45 -18.96
N PHE A 30 -4.61 -12.54 -18.28
CA PHE A 30 -5.37 -12.83 -17.07
C PHE A 30 -6.62 -11.93 -16.98
N GLY A 31 -7.28 -11.92 -15.84
CA GLY A 31 -8.42 -11.03 -15.59
C GLY A 31 -9.68 -11.44 -16.37
N SER A 32 -10.49 -10.45 -16.77
CA SER A 32 -11.83 -10.68 -17.33
C SER A 32 -11.86 -11.51 -18.62
N LEU A 33 -10.76 -11.50 -19.39
CA LEU A 33 -10.62 -12.30 -20.62
C LEU A 33 -10.44 -13.80 -20.32
N VAL A 34 -9.79 -14.12 -19.20
CA VAL A 34 -9.47 -15.51 -18.83
C VAL A 34 -10.50 -16.05 -17.85
N TYR A 35 -10.94 -15.24 -16.89
CA TYR A 35 -11.88 -15.67 -15.87
C TYR A 35 -13.23 -16.10 -16.47
N LEU A 36 -13.72 -17.27 -16.06
CA LEU A 36 -14.95 -17.89 -16.58
C LEU A 36 -15.02 -17.90 -18.12
N ASP A 37 -13.92 -18.27 -18.77
CA ASP A 37 -13.83 -18.36 -20.23
C ASP A 37 -14.20 -17.05 -20.97
N GLY A 38 -13.97 -15.91 -20.33
CA GLY A 38 -14.25 -14.59 -20.91
C GLY A 38 -15.68 -14.11 -20.74
N GLU A 39 -16.52 -14.79 -19.94
CA GLU A 39 -17.90 -14.38 -19.67
C GLU A 39 -18.01 -12.95 -19.08
N GLN A 40 -16.96 -12.48 -18.39
CA GLN A 40 -16.89 -11.15 -17.81
C GLN A 40 -16.24 -10.09 -18.72
N LEU A 41 -15.84 -10.47 -19.94
CA LEU A 41 -15.30 -9.53 -20.91
C LEU A 41 -16.43 -8.66 -21.47
N THR A 42 -16.41 -7.38 -21.11
CA THR A 42 -17.36 -6.38 -21.58
C THR A 42 -16.69 -5.40 -22.55
N SER A 43 -17.49 -4.56 -23.20
CA SER A 43 -16.98 -3.50 -24.07
C SER A 43 -16.13 -2.47 -23.34
N SER A 44 -16.17 -2.40 -22.01
CA SER A 44 -15.35 -1.51 -21.17
C SER A 44 -14.24 -2.24 -20.40
N SER A 45 -14.11 -3.56 -20.54
CA SER A 45 -13.08 -4.31 -19.81
C SER A 45 -11.69 -4.07 -20.39
N ASP A 46 -10.70 -3.85 -19.55
CA ASP A 46 -9.31 -3.79 -20.00
C ASP A 46 -8.78 -5.20 -20.30
N ILE A 47 -7.76 -5.25 -21.16
CA ILE A 47 -7.03 -6.48 -21.46
C ILE A 47 -5.81 -6.57 -20.55
N ASP A 48 -5.88 -7.46 -19.56
CA ASP A 48 -4.85 -7.65 -18.56
C ASP A 48 -3.78 -8.65 -19.01
N LEU A 49 -2.53 -8.21 -19.01
CA LEU A 49 -1.40 -8.96 -19.56
C LEU A 49 -0.20 -8.95 -18.61
N VAL A 50 0.48 -10.09 -18.49
CA VAL A 50 1.78 -10.23 -17.84
C VAL A 50 2.82 -10.57 -18.88
N ILE A 51 3.97 -9.89 -18.83
CA ILE A 51 5.16 -10.26 -19.60
C ILE A 51 6.29 -10.54 -18.64
N ILE A 52 6.92 -11.72 -18.78
CA ILE A 52 8.07 -12.09 -17.97
C ILE A 52 9.34 -11.54 -18.63
N VAL A 53 9.97 -10.58 -17.95
CA VAL A 53 11.22 -9.95 -18.34
C VAL A 53 12.33 -11.02 -18.39
N PRO A 54 13.17 -11.05 -19.45
CA PRO A 54 14.18 -12.09 -19.60
C PRO A 54 15.15 -12.14 -18.42
N LYS A 55 15.30 -13.33 -17.82
CA LYS A 55 16.22 -13.58 -16.69
C LYS A 55 17.70 -13.37 -17.03
N THR A 56 18.05 -13.32 -18.30
CA THR A 56 19.41 -13.06 -18.79
C THR A 56 19.81 -11.59 -18.72
N LEU A 57 18.86 -10.68 -18.44
CA LEU A 57 19.15 -9.26 -18.32
C LEU A 57 19.74 -8.94 -16.95
N GLU A 58 21.00 -8.54 -16.93
CA GLU A 58 21.72 -8.18 -15.72
C GLU A 58 21.77 -6.66 -15.52
N GLY A 59 21.40 -6.22 -14.32
CA GLY A 59 21.46 -4.81 -13.92
C GLY A 59 20.35 -3.92 -14.48
N PRO A 60 20.28 -2.68 -13.98
CA PRO A 60 19.15 -1.79 -14.25
C PRO A 60 19.14 -1.25 -15.69
N VAL A 61 20.33 -1.02 -16.28
CA VAL A 61 20.44 -0.49 -17.66
C VAL A 61 19.88 -1.48 -18.67
N ALA A 62 20.27 -2.76 -18.58
CA ALA A 62 19.80 -3.79 -19.52
C ALA A 62 18.28 -4.00 -19.45
N ARG A 63 17.69 -3.97 -18.25
CA ARG A 63 16.23 -4.05 -18.07
C ARG A 63 15.50 -2.83 -18.65
N THR A 64 16.07 -1.64 -18.46
CA THR A 64 15.51 -0.39 -19.02
C THR A 64 15.55 -0.40 -20.55
N GLU A 65 16.70 -0.73 -21.14
CA GLU A 65 16.87 -0.79 -22.60
C GLU A 65 15.96 -1.84 -23.24
N TRP A 66 15.76 -2.97 -22.56
CA TRP A 66 14.82 -3.98 -23.01
C TRP A 66 13.37 -3.47 -23.02
N LEU A 67 12.94 -2.76 -21.96
CA LEU A 67 11.59 -2.18 -21.90
C LEU A 67 11.37 -1.09 -22.95
N GLU A 68 12.38 -0.28 -23.24
CA GLU A 68 12.35 0.70 -24.34
C GLU A 68 12.26 0.02 -25.70
N ALA A 69 13.03 -1.04 -25.92
CA ALA A 69 12.96 -1.82 -27.15
C ALA A 69 11.59 -2.51 -27.29
N PHE A 70 10.99 -2.92 -26.18
CA PHE A 70 9.67 -3.57 -26.14
C PHE A 70 8.51 -2.58 -26.33
N TYR A 71 8.71 -1.30 -26.00
CA TYR A 71 7.66 -0.29 -26.05
C TYR A 71 6.94 -0.17 -27.41
N PRO A 72 7.62 -0.12 -28.58
CA PRO A 72 6.95 -0.11 -29.87
C PRO A 72 6.06 -1.34 -30.12
N HIS A 73 6.43 -2.51 -29.58
CA HIS A 73 5.62 -3.73 -29.66
C HIS A 73 4.30 -3.58 -28.90
N LYS A 74 4.38 -2.96 -27.72
CA LYS A 74 3.21 -2.60 -26.91
C LYS A 74 2.35 -1.52 -27.59
N GLU A 75 2.96 -0.53 -28.24
CA GLU A 75 2.24 0.51 -29.00
C GLU A 75 1.45 -0.09 -30.18
N SER A 76 2.05 -1.06 -30.90
CA SER A 76 1.37 -1.75 -31.99
C SER A 76 0.15 -2.54 -31.48
N LEU A 77 0.27 -3.19 -30.32
CA LEU A 77 -0.87 -3.90 -29.71
C LEU A 77 -2.07 -2.98 -29.49
N GLU A 78 -1.86 -1.78 -28.99
CA GLU A 78 -2.93 -0.80 -28.75
C GLU A 78 -3.63 -0.39 -30.06
N SER A 79 -2.85 -0.21 -31.11
CA SER A 79 -3.38 0.09 -32.46
C SER A 79 -4.21 -1.07 -33.03
N ASP A 80 -3.82 -2.31 -32.74
CA ASP A 80 -4.53 -3.49 -33.21
C ASP A 80 -5.77 -3.80 -32.36
N LEU A 81 -5.69 -3.60 -31.04
CA LEU A 81 -6.83 -3.68 -30.13
C LEU A 81 -7.91 -2.67 -30.49
N LEU A 82 -7.53 -1.45 -30.88
CA LEU A 82 -8.49 -0.45 -31.38
C LEU A 82 -9.32 -0.99 -32.55
N LYS A 83 -8.68 -1.68 -33.50
CA LYS A 83 -9.34 -2.25 -34.70
C LYS A 83 -10.25 -3.43 -34.34
N VAL A 84 -9.81 -4.28 -33.41
CA VAL A 84 -10.55 -5.49 -33.01
C VAL A 84 -11.73 -5.15 -32.09
N LEU A 85 -11.51 -4.29 -31.10
CA LEU A 85 -12.50 -3.93 -30.09
C LEU A 85 -13.48 -2.85 -30.57
N GLN A 86 -13.16 -2.13 -31.65
CA GLN A 86 -13.99 -1.07 -32.25
C GLN A 86 -14.46 -0.02 -31.22
N ARG A 87 -13.58 0.33 -30.27
CA ARG A 87 -13.88 1.29 -29.20
C ARG A 87 -13.76 2.73 -29.69
N ASN A 88 -14.60 3.61 -29.14
CA ASN A 88 -14.59 5.04 -29.45
C ASN A 88 -13.72 5.86 -28.48
N VAL A 89 -13.43 5.32 -27.29
CA VAL A 89 -12.53 5.94 -26.31
C VAL A 89 -11.10 5.60 -26.69
N ILE A 90 -10.28 6.63 -26.92
CA ILE A 90 -8.93 6.50 -27.52
C ILE A 90 -7.84 7.22 -26.71
N GLU A 91 -8.21 7.76 -25.54
CA GLU A 91 -7.33 8.53 -24.66
C GLU A 91 -6.71 7.68 -23.54
N GLU A 92 -7.23 6.47 -23.33
CA GLU A 92 -6.74 5.50 -22.35
C GLU A 92 -6.21 4.24 -23.07
N PRO A 93 -5.22 3.53 -22.49
CA PRO A 93 -4.78 2.23 -23.02
C PRO A 93 -5.88 1.18 -22.94
N PHE A 94 -6.02 0.33 -23.97
CA PHE A 94 -6.92 -0.81 -23.96
C PHE A 94 -6.37 -2.02 -23.22
N SER A 95 -5.04 -2.07 -23.03
CA SER A 95 -4.37 -3.17 -22.34
C SER A 95 -3.45 -2.68 -21.22
N SER A 96 -3.54 -3.38 -20.09
CA SER A 96 -2.68 -3.24 -18.93
C SER A 96 -1.61 -4.32 -19.00
N VAL A 97 -0.43 -3.98 -19.53
CA VAL A 97 0.75 -4.87 -19.50
C VAL A 97 1.53 -4.62 -18.22
N VAL A 98 1.82 -5.69 -17.48
CA VAL A 98 2.66 -5.67 -16.27
C VAL A 98 3.92 -6.48 -16.53
N PRO A 99 5.07 -5.82 -16.77
CA PRO A 99 6.36 -6.49 -16.88
C PRO A 99 6.88 -6.92 -15.51
N VAL A 100 7.16 -8.21 -15.36
CA VAL A 100 7.58 -8.83 -14.10
C VAL A 100 8.83 -9.66 -14.31
N THR A 101 9.70 -9.71 -13.31
CA THR A 101 10.84 -10.64 -13.28
C THR A 101 10.44 -11.96 -12.63
N GLN A 102 11.21 -13.02 -12.86
CA GLN A 102 10.98 -14.30 -12.19
C GLN A 102 11.02 -14.15 -10.66
N LEU A 103 11.91 -13.32 -10.12
CA LEU A 103 12.00 -13.09 -8.67
C LEU A 103 10.72 -12.50 -8.08
N GLU A 104 10.03 -11.63 -8.82
CA GLU A 104 8.77 -11.04 -8.40
C GLU A 104 7.62 -12.04 -8.44
N ILE A 105 7.64 -12.95 -9.41
CA ILE A 105 6.72 -14.10 -9.46
C ILE A 105 7.00 -15.03 -8.27
N ASP A 106 8.26 -15.39 -8.04
CA ASP A 106 8.69 -16.30 -6.98
C ASP A 106 8.25 -15.80 -5.60
N ARG A 107 8.24 -14.47 -5.40
CA ARG A 107 7.78 -13.79 -4.18
C ARG A 107 6.31 -13.41 -4.19
N ASP A 108 5.61 -13.65 -5.29
CA ASP A 108 4.18 -13.40 -5.47
C ASP A 108 3.78 -11.92 -5.28
N LEU A 109 4.57 -11.01 -5.84
CA LEU A 109 4.47 -9.57 -5.60
C LEU A 109 3.86 -8.83 -6.78
N HIS A 110 2.60 -8.40 -6.66
CA HIS A 110 1.96 -7.55 -7.66
C HIS A 110 2.16 -6.05 -7.38
N LYS A 111 2.13 -5.19 -8.41
CA LYS A 111 2.26 -3.72 -8.31
C LYS A 111 1.35 -3.03 -7.28
N GLN A 112 0.22 -3.64 -6.92
CA GLN A 112 -0.72 -3.16 -5.90
C GLN A 112 -0.56 -3.85 -4.53
N ASN A 113 0.49 -4.66 -4.36
CA ASN A 113 0.74 -5.48 -3.18
C ASN A 113 -0.44 -6.42 -2.83
N LEU A 114 -1.12 -6.92 -3.86
CA LEU A 114 -2.20 -7.91 -3.71
C LEU A 114 -1.57 -9.26 -3.34
N PRO A 115 -1.96 -9.87 -2.20
CA PRO A 115 -1.42 -11.17 -1.82
C PRO A 115 -1.93 -12.26 -2.76
N GLU A 116 -1.10 -13.28 -2.98
CA GLU A 116 -1.48 -14.47 -3.76
C GLU A 116 -1.81 -14.19 -5.23
N PHE A 117 -1.34 -13.06 -5.78
CA PHE A 117 -1.75 -12.62 -7.11
C PHE A 117 -1.29 -13.55 -8.23
N TYR A 118 0.00 -13.89 -8.32
CA TYR A 118 0.52 -14.80 -9.33
C TYR A 118 0.31 -16.26 -8.98
N SER A 119 0.06 -16.61 -7.70
CA SER A 119 -0.19 -18.00 -7.30
C SER A 119 -1.66 -18.42 -7.36
N ALA A 120 -2.62 -17.51 -7.17
CA ALA A 120 -4.04 -17.86 -7.10
C ALA A 120 -4.87 -17.46 -8.33
N ASN A 121 -4.40 -16.53 -9.17
CA ASN A 121 -5.12 -16.16 -10.40
C ASN A 121 -4.95 -17.21 -11.51
N GLN A 122 -5.92 -17.24 -12.42
CA GLN A 122 -5.80 -18.01 -13.66
C GLN A 122 -5.11 -17.21 -14.75
N PHE A 123 -4.19 -17.85 -15.45
CA PHE A 123 -3.44 -17.27 -16.55
C PHE A 123 -3.63 -18.10 -17.81
N LEU A 124 -3.71 -17.42 -18.96
CA LEU A 124 -3.64 -18.04 -20.28
C LEU A 124 -2.26 -17.76 -20.87
N ASP A 125 -1.46 -18.80 -21.07
CA ASP A 125 -0.21 -18.72 -21.81
C ASP A 125 -0.51 -18.42 -23.28
N LEU A 126 -0.11 -17.24 -23.76
CA LEU A 126 -0.40 -16.76 -25.11
C LEU A 126 0.46 -17.43 -26.18
N VAL A 127 1.52 -18.14 -25.77
CA VAL A 127 2.41 -18.89 -26.67
C VAL A 127 1.96 -20.34 -26.78
N ALA A 128 1.73 -20.99 -25.64
CA ALA A 128 1.35 -22.40 -25.59
C ALA A 128 -0.14 -22.64 -25.79
N ASP A 129 -0.98 -21.60 -25.64
CA ASP A 129 -2.45 -21.69 -25.60
C ASP A 129 -2.94 -22.65 -24.50
N ILE A 130 -2.31 -22.54 -23.32
CA ILE A 130 -2.60 -23.38 -22.15
C ILE A 130 -3.01 -22.48 -20.99
N ARG A 131 -4.09 -22.86 -20.31
CA ARG A 131 -4.53 -22.23 -19.07
C ARG A 131 -3.84 -22.86 -17.87
N THR A 132 -3.40 -22.04 -16.93
CA THR A 132 -2.77 -22.49 -15.68
C THR A 132 -3.38 -21.77 -14.48
N ASP A 133 -3.51 -22.50 -13.37
CA ASP A 133 -3.77 -21.90 -12.06
C ASP A 133 -2.42 -21.43 -11.50
N GLY A 134 -2.23 -20.12 -11.49
CA GLY A 134 -0.98 -19.45 -11.14
C GLY A 134 0.10 -19.49 -12.24
N LEU A 135 1.15 -18.72 -12.02
CA LEU A 135 2.38 -18.71 -12.82
C LEU A 135 3.42 -19.67 -12.22
N ALA A 136 4.26 -20.23 -13.08
CA ALA A 136 5.33 -21.13 -12.66
C ALA A 136 6.30 -20.44 -11.70
N GLY A 137 6.56 -21.08 -10.56
CA GLY A 137 7.44 -20.55 -9.51
C GLY A 137 6.75 -19.65 -8.50
N ALA A 138 5.48 -19.28 -8.69
CA ALA A 138 4.80 -18.35 -7.81
C ALA A 138 4.78 -18.80 -6.34
N ARG A 139 5.03 -17.85 -5.42
CA ARG A 139 5.01 -18.04 -3.96
C ARG A 139 6.01 -19.10 -3.44
N THR A 140 7.14 -19.25 -4.11
CA THR A 140 8.23 -20.15 -3.69
C THR A 140 9.22 -19.49 -2.74
N MET A 141 9.24 -18.16 -2.67
CA MET A 141 10.16 -17.39 -1.82
C MET A 141 9.42 -16.44 -0.88
N PRO A 142 9.80 -16.35 0.41
CA PRO A 142 9.31 -15.29 1.28
C PRO A 142 9.82 -13.93 0.80
N CYS A 143 9.09 -12.86 1.15
CA CYS A 143 9.51 -11.50 0.86
C CYS A 143 9.39 -10.62 2.10
N HIS A 144 10.46 -9.90 2.42
CA HIS A 144 10.40 -8.85 3.43
C HIS A 144 9.52 -7.69 2.93
N ARG A 145 8.73 -7.06 3.82
CA ARG A 145 7.77 -5.99 3.45
C ARG A 145 8.41 -4.80 2.73
N PHE A 146 9.66 -4.46 3.06
CA PHE A 146 10.40 -3.36 2.43
C PHE A 146 10.88 -3.70 1.02
N VAL A 147 11.28 -4.96 0.79
CA VAL A 147 11.54 -5.46 -0.57
C VAL A 147 10.25 -5.45 -1.38
N ALA A 148 9.15 -5.94 -0.79
CA ALA A 148 7.84 -5.96 -1.43
C ALA A 148 7.42 -4.55 -1.89
N GLY A 149 7.52 -3.54 -1.01
CA GLY A 149 7.21 -2.14 -1.37
C GLY A 149 8.09 -1.60 -2.50
N SER A 150 9.39 -1.91 -2.47
CA SER A 150 10.35 -1.46 -3.50
C SER A 150 10.08 -2.09 -4.87
N LEU A 151 9.80 -3.40 -4.89
CA LEU A 151 9.49 -4.14 -6.11
C LEU A 151 8.13 -3.75 -6.67
N SER A 152 7.11 -3.57 -5.82
CA SER A 152 5.76 -3.13 -6.24
C SER A 152 5.80 -1.75 -6.89
N MET A 153 6.58 -0.82 -6.32
CA MET A 153 6.84 0.50 -6.93
C MET A 153 7.49 0.34 -8.31
N THR A 154 8.52 -0.51 -8.42
CA THR A 154 9.20 -0.75 -9.70
C THR A 154 8.24 -1.28 -10.77
N GLN A 155 7.40 -2.28 -10.44
CA GLN A 155 6.40 -2.78 -11.38
C GLN A 155 5.39 -1.71 -11.79
N SER A 156 4.97 -0.87 -10.86
CA SER A 156 4.08 0.25 -11.15
C SER A 156 4.72 1.20 -12.18
N MET A 157 6.02 1.50 -12.04
CA MET A 157 6.75 2.32 -13.00
C MET A 157 6.88 1.65 -14.37
N ARG A 158 7.21 0.35 -14.43
CA ARG A 158 7.27 -0.43 -15.69
C ARG A 158 5.91 -0.44 -16.41
N HIS A 159 4.85 -0.69 -15.64
CA HIS A 159 3.47 -0.71 -16.14
C HIS A 159 3.07 0.66 -16.72
N ARG A 160 3.35 1.76 -16.00
CA ARG A 160 3.06 3.11 -16.49
C ARG A 160 3.90 3.49 -17.70
N PHE A 161 5.16 3.07 -17.75
CA PHE A 161 6.04 3.28 -18.90
C PHE A 161 5.52 2.60 -20.17
N LEU A 162 4.96 1.39 -20.05
CA LEU A 162 4.30 0.70 -21.17
C LEU A 162 2.84 1.10 -21.39
N GLY A 163 2.27 1.92 -20.51
CA GLY A 163 0.92 2.44 -20.65
C GLY A 163 0.88 3.51 -21.73
N VAL A 164 0.40 3.15 -22.92
CA VAL A 164 0.28 4.07 -24.07
C VAL A 164 -1.12 4.01 -24.63
N ALA A 165 -1.71 5.18 -24.90
CA ALA A 165 -3.02 5.26 -25.55
C ALA A 165 -2.88 5.10 -27.08
N ALA A 166 -3.81 4.37 -27.69
CA ALA A 166 -3.70 3.94 -29.10
C ALA A 166 -3.57 5.08 -30.13
N ASN A 167 -4.16 6.25 -29.88
CA ASN A 167 -4.17 7.35 -30.86
C ASN A 167 -3.29 8.54 -30.48
N THR A 168 -3.28 8.93 -29.20
CA THR A 168 -2.47 10.07 -28.74
C THR A 168 -1.00 9.70 -28.60
N ARG A 169 -0.69 8.40 -28.48
CA ARG A 169 0.63 7.88 -28.10
C ARG A 169 1.16 8.49 -26.81
N ARG A 170 0.27 9.06 -25.99
CA ARG A 170 0.61 9.64 -24.69
C ARG A 170 0.93 8.49 -23.74
N LEU A 171 2.06 8.61 -23.07
CA LEU A 171 2.48 7.71 -22.01
C LEU A 171 1.70 8.01 -20.72
N LEU A 172 1.35 6.97 -19.96
CA LEU A 172 0.82 7.12 -18.60
C LEU A 172 1.91 7.58 -17.61
N LEU A 173 3.18 7.39 -17.97
CA LEU A 173 4.32 7.98 -17.27
C LEU A 173 4.71 9.26 -18.01
N GLU A 174 4.53 10.41 -17.37
CA GLU A 174 4.91 11.70 -17.96
C GLU A 174 6.32 12.12 -17.51
N PRO A 175 7.01 12.98 -18.28
CA PRO A 175 8.28 13.55 -17.84
C PRO A 175 8.13 14.27 -16.50
N TYR A 176 9.02 13.97 -15.56
CA TYR A 176 8.94 14.52 -14.22
C TYR A 176 9.64 15.87 -14.12
N SER A 177 8.85 16.89 -13.81
CA SER A 177 9.28 18.29 -13.64
C SER A 177 9.08 18.79 -12.20
N GLY A 178 8.86 17.90 -11.23
CA GLY A 178 8.59 18.29 -9.84
C GLY A 178 9.76 18.97 -9.14
N GLY A 179 9.49 19.53 -7.95
CA GLY A 179 10.48 20.27 -7.15
C GLY A 179 11.59 19.42 -6.54
N ASP A 180 11.33 18.13 -6.31
CA ASP A 180 12.35 17.20 -5.80
C ASP A 180 13.34 16.77 -6.91
N PRO A 181 14.55 16.31 -6.55
CA PRO A 181 15.52 15.86 -7.55
C PRO A 181 15.05 14.65 -8.37
N ILE A 182 14.30 13.74 -7.75
CA ILE A 182 13.66 12.57 -8.38
C ILE A 182 12.25 12.37 -7.78
N PRO A 183 11.34 11.60 -8.41
CA PRO A 183 9.98 11.39 -7.88
C PRO A 183 9.94 10.82 -6.46
N LYS A 184 9.06 11.37 -5.60
CA LYS A 184 8.86 10.92 -4.21
C LYS A 184 8.63 9.41 -4.07
N PRO A 185 7.82 8.74 -4.91
CA PRO A 185 7.66 7.28 -4.82
C PRO A 185 8.96 6.49 -4.99
N ILE A 186 9.86 6.95 -5.88
CA ILE A 186 11.17 6.33 -6.10
C ILE A 186 12.06 6.55 -4.88
N MET A 187 12.09 7.78 -4.33
CA MET A 187 12.85 8.08 -3.10
C MET A 187 12.37 7.20 -1.93
N ARG A 188 11.07 7.09 -1.71
CA ARG A 188 10.50 6.28 -0.63
C ARG A 188 10.85 4.79 -0.77
N ALA A 189 10.71 4.24 -1.98
CA ALA A 189 11.09 2.86 -2.25
C ALA A 189 12.61 2.62 -2.08
N ALA A 190 13.46 3.58 -2.46
CA ALA A 190 14.89 3.52 -2.17
C ALA A 190 15.21 3.55 -0.66
N ALA A 191 14.46 4.32 0.13
CA ALA A 191 14.60 4.36 1.58
C ALA A 191 14.23 3.02 2.23
N MET A 192 13.17 2.36 1.73
CA MET A 192 12.81 0.99 2.13
C MET A 192 13.93 -0.01 1.82
N ALA A 193 14.52 0.03 0.62
CA ALA A 193 15.67 -0.80 0.28
C ALA A 193 16.87 -0.54 1.21
N ARG A 194 17.19 0.73 1.46
CA ARG A 194 18.28 1.14 2.37
C ARG A 194 18.08 0.63 3.80
N ARG A 195 16.84 0.59 4.29
CA ARG A 195 16.53 0.12 5.65
C ARG A 195 17.01 -1.31 5.90
N LEU A 196 17.06 -2.14 4.85
CA LEU A 196 17.56 -3.51 4.91
C LEU A 196 19.09 -3.57 4.91
N ALA A 197 19.73 -2.71 4.11
CA ALA A 197 21.18 -2.62 4.01
C ALA A 197 21.86 -2.18 5.32
N VAL A 198 21.14 -1.45 6.18
CA VAL A 198 21.69 -0.83 7.39
C VAL A 198 21.11 -1.48 8.65
N SER A 199 21.87 -2.38 9.27
CA SER A 199 21.44 -3.16 10.44
C SER A 199 21.03 -2.32 11.65
N ALA A 200 21.55 -1.09 11.78
CA ALA A 200 21.27 -0.16 12.88
C ALA A 200 20.38 1.03 12.47
N ALA A 201 19.64 0.91 11.36
CA ALA A 201 18.75 1.99 10.93
C ALA A 201 17.57 2.19 11.89
N GLU A 202 17.25 3.45 12.15
CA GLU A 202 16.16 3.86 13.03
C GLU A 202 14.80 3.50 12.42
N ASN A 203 13.82 3.19 13.27
CA ASN A 203 12.45 2.95 12.81
C ASN A 203 11.87 4.21 12.18
N GLY A 204 11.19 4.08 11.04
CA GLY A 204 10.67 5.20 10.26
C GLY A 204 11.63 5.70 9.19
N SER A 205 12.92 5.32 9.23
CA SER A 205 13.88 5.66 8.18
C SER A 205 13.52 5.06 6.82
N GLU A 206 12.68 4.02 6.77
CA GLU A 206 12.09 3.48 5.53
C GLU A 206 11.17 4.47 4.79
N TYR A 207 10.76 5.58 5.44
CA TYR A 207 9.92 6.62 4.85
C TYR A 207 10.66 7.95 4.64
N ASP A 208 11.93 8.06 5.07
CA ASP A 208 12.75 9.27 4.92
C ASP A 208 13.20 9.42 3.45
N LEU A 209 12.57 10.37 2.74
CA LEU A 209 12.83 10.64 1.33
C LEU A 209 14.28 11.08 1.06
N ARG A 210 14.91 11.80 2.00
CA ARG A 210 16.30 12.23 1.88
C ARG A 210 17.24 11.04 1.91
N LEU A 211 17.01 10.09 2.81
CA LEU A 211 17.80 8.86 2.88
C LEU A 211 17.66 8.01 1.60
N GLY A 212 16.46 7.98 1.02
CA GLY A 212 16.21 7.34 -0.27
C GLY A 212 16.95 8.00 -1.44
N LEU A 213 16.85 9.32 -1.55
CA LEU A 213 17.56 10.12 -2.56
C LEU A 213 19.07 9.92 -2.46
N ASP A 214 19.62 9.96 -1.24
CA ASP A 214 21.04 9.75 -1.01
C ASP A 214 21.49 8.35 -1.43
N TYR A 215 20.68 7.32 -1.18
CA TYR A 215 21.01 5.96 -1.57
C TYR A 215 21.06 5.76 -3.09
N VAL A 216 20.07 6.31 -3.80
CA VAL A 216 20.08 6.30 -5.28
C VAL A 216 21.27 7.09 -5.82
N THR A 217 21.59 8.24 -5.23
CA THR A 217 22.74 9.05 -5.68
C THR A 217 24.06 8.33 -5.44
N GLN A 218 24.21 7.64 -4.30
CA GLN A 218 25.38 6.81 -4.03
C GLN A 218 25.54 5.70 -5.06
N TYR A 219 24.44 5.04 -5.45
CA TYR A 219 24.45 4.06 -6.53
C TYR A 219 24.92 4.69 -7.85
N LEU A 220 24.36 5.84 -8.23
CA LEU A 220 24.71 6.54 -9.47
C LEU A 220 26.19 6.93 -9.49
N LEU A 221 26.72 7.51 -8.40
CA LEU A 221 28.13 7.85 -8.29
C LEU A 221 29.05 6.63 -8.35
N ALA A 222 28.68 5.53 -7.70
CA ALA A 222 29.48 4.30 -7.71
C ALA A 222 29.51 3.62 -9.08
N ASN A 223 28.49 3.87 -9.93
CA ASN A 223 28.32 3.18 -11.21
C ASN A 223 28.37 4.12 -12.42
N GLU A 224 28.72 5.40 -12.27
CA GLU A 224 28.72 6.35 -13.39
C GLU A 224 29.71 5.97 -14.50
N SER A 225 30.77 5.23 -14.17
CA SER A 225 31.76 4.77 -15.13
C SER A 225 31.37 3.48 -15.86
N SER A 226 30.31 2.78 -15.43
CA SER A 226 29.90 1.51 -16.02
C SER A 226 28.99 1.66 -17.24
N SER A 227 28.34 2.83 -17.39
CA SER A 227 27.49 3.14 -18.55
C SER A 227 27.35 4.64 -18.75
N GLU A 228 27.40 5.09 -20.00
CA GLU A 228 27.11 6.48 -20.39
C GLU A 228 25.72 6.91 -19.92
N ARG A 229 24.75 5.98 -19.87
CA ARG A 229 23.40 6.25 -19.41
C ARG A 229 23.33 6.58 -17.92
N LEU A 230 24.07 5.82 -17.10
CA LEU A 230 24.18 6.10 -15.67
C LEU A 230 24.95 7.39 -15.40
N HIS A 231 25.99 7.68 -16.21
CA HIS A 231 26.70 8.96 -16.16
C HIS A 231 25.76 10.14 -16.43
N ASN A 232 24.97 10.06 -17.50
CA ASN A 232 24.03 11.13 -17.87
C ASN A 232 22.93 11.29 -16.82
N LEU A 233 22.36 10.19 -16.32
CA LEU A 233 21.37 10.23 -15.24
C LEU A 233 21.97 10.83 -13.95
N ASN A 234 23.20 10.46 -13.58
CA ASN A 234 23.90 11.03 -12.44
C ASN A 234 24.06 12.55 -12.59
N LYS A 235 24.45 13.02 -13.78
CA LYS A 235 24.56 14.45 -14.08
C LYS A 235 23.22 15.17 -13.90
N ILE A 236 22.13 14.64 -14.47
CA ILE A 236 20.80 15.26 -14.36
C ILE A 236 20.35 15.31 -12.89
N VAL A 237 20.46 14.19 -12.16
CA VAL A 237 20.10 14.14 -10.73
C VAL A 237 20.96 15.10 -9.91
N SER A 238 22.26 15.19 -10.18
CA SER A 238 23.17 16.12 -9.50
C SER A 238 22.78 17.58 -9.73
N GLU A 239 22.45 17.97 -10.97
CA GLU A 239 21.98 19.33 -11.28
C GLU A 239 20.65 19.63 -10.57
N ARG A 240 19.72 18.68 -10.55
CA ARG A 240 18.44 18.82 -9.83
C ARG A 240 18.59 18.85 -8.30
N ARG A 241 19.69 18.34 -7.76
CA ARG A 241 20.10 18.47 -6.34
C ARG A 241 20.75 19.82 -6.00
N GLY A 242 20.84 20.76 -6.95
CA GLY A 242 21.50 22.05 -6.77
C GLY A 242 22.97 22.08 -7.21
N GLY A 243 23.42 21.07 -7.95
CA GLY A 243 24.70 21.09 -8.67
C GLY A 243 24.74 22.16 -9.77
N ARG A 244 25.92 22.39 -10.36
CA ARG A 244 26.08 23.35 -11.46
C ARG A 244 25.44 22.82 -12.74
N GLY A 245 24.42 23.50 -13.26
CA GLY A 245 23.78 23.19 -14.53
C GLY A 245 22.32 23.64 -14.57
N HIS A 246 21.57 23.16 -15.56
CA HIS A 246 20.13 23.36 -15.65
C HIS A 246 19.51 21.97 -15.69
N GLY A 247 19.20 21.44 -14.50
CA GLY A 247 18.56 20.14 -14.37
C GLY A 247 17.20 20.18 -15.04
N GLY A 248 17.13 19.67 -16.27
CA GLY A 248 15.89 19.53 -17.02
C GLY A 248 14.90 18.56 -16.35
N PRO A 249 13.71 18.39 -16.92
CA PRO A 249 12.81 17.33 -16.49
C PRO A 249 13.47 15.96 -16.66
N LEU A 250 13.16 15.02 -15.77
CA LEU A 250 13.52 13.62 -15.97
C LEU A 250 12.58 13.05 -17.03
N THR A 251 13.15 12.45 -18.07
CA THR A 251 12.36 11.74 -19.08
C THR A 251 11.68 10.51 -18.46
N GLU A 252 10.75 9.92 -19.19
CA GLU A 252 10.10 8.65 -18.85
C GLU A 252 11.14 7.53 -18.71
N ALA A 253 12.14 7.54 -19.61
CA ALA A 253 13.26 6.61 -19.60
C ALA A 253 14.20 6.80 -18.40
N ASP A 254 14.44 8.05 -17.98
CA ASP A 254 15.21 8.35 -16.77
C ASP A 254 14.49 7.84 -15.51
N GLN A 255 13.18 8.07 -15.44
CA GLN A 255 12.34 7.60 -14.34
C GLN A 255 12.27 6.07 -14.28
N LEU A 256 12.18 5.41 -15.43
CA LEU A 256 12.25 3.95 -15.52
C LEU A 256 13.61 3.44 -15.03
N LEU A 257 14.72 4.04 -15.48
CA LEU A 257 16.05 3.65 -15.04
C LEU A 257 16.24 3.82 -13.53
N LEU A 258 15.73 4.91 -12.96
CA LEU A 258 15.71 5.12 -11.51
C LEU A 258 14.91 4.02 -10.78
N ALA A 259 13.77 3.60 -11.32
CA ALA A 259 13.00 2.50 -10.75
C ALA A 259 13.77 1.17 -10.82
N GLU A 260 14.43 0.87 -11.93
CA GLU A 260 15.26 -0.34 -12.06
C GLU A 260 16.48 -0.34 -11.13
N ILE A 261 17.03 0.83 -10.82
CA ILE A 261 18.07 0.99 -9.79
C ILE A 261 17.50 0.61 -8.42
N VAL A 262 16.28 1.05 -8.09
CA VAL A 262 15.64 0.66 -6.82
C VAL A 262 15.38 -0.84 -6.75
N TYR A 263 14.96 -1.48 -7.85
CA TYR A 263 14.87 -2.94 -7.94
C TYR A 263 16.22 -3.60 -7.61
N GLU A 264 17.31 -3.11 -8.20
CA GLU A 264 18.66 -3.63 -7.97
C GLU A 264 19.09 -3.48 -6.50
N LEU A 265 18.84 -2.31 -5.91
CA LEU A 265 19.15 -2.03 -4.51
C LEU A 265 18.34 -2.93 -3.56
N ALA A 266 17.05 -3.13 -3.82
CA ALA A 266 16.18 -3.93 -2.97
C ALA A 266 16.49 -5.43 -3.03
N THR A 267 16.98 -5.93 -4.16
CA THR A 267 17.23 -7.36 -4.38
C THR A 267 18.60 -7.80 -3.90
N ARG A 268 19.63 -6.95 -4.01
CA ARG A 268 20.98 -7.23 -3.49
C ARG A 268 21.02 -7.45 -1.98
N GLU A 269 20.22 -6.70 -1.23
CA GLU A 269 20.23 -6.72 0.24
C GLU A 269 19.36 -7.85 0.83
N ASP A 270 18.48 -8.46 0.03
CA ASP A 270 17.73 -9.64 0.47
C ASP A 270 18.61 -10.90 0.48
N ASP A 271 19.54 -11.01 -0.48
CA ASP A 271 20.49 -12.14 -0.54
C ASP A 271 21.45 -12.18 0.65
N THR A 272 21.67 -11.07 1.35
CA THR A 272 22.56 -10.99 2.52
C THR A 272 21.84 -11.26 3.85
N THR A 273 20.50 -11.24 3.88
CA THR A 273 19.69 -11.32 5.11
C THR A 273 19.00 -12.67 5.33
N THR A 274 19.07 -13.60 4.37
CA THR A 274 18.49 -14.96 4.47
C THR A 274 19.28 -15.95 5.35
N THR A 275 20.34 -15.51 6.05
CA THR A 275 21.00 -16.38 7.06
C THR A 275 20.33 -16.24 8.43
N PRO A 276 19.74 -17.30 9.02
CA PRO A 276 19.08 -17.21 10.31
C PRO A 276 20.10 -16.92 11.45
N PRO A 277 19.75 -16.10 12.45
CA PRO A 277 20.60 -15.89 13.61
C PRO A 277 20.48 -17.07 14.59
N GLY A 278 21.49 -17.95 14.61
CA GLY A 278 21.87 -18.74 15.79
C GLY A 278 21.86 -20.27 15.63
N GLY A 279 23.03 -20.91 15.81
CA GLY A 279 23.08 -22.37 15.93
C GLY A 279 24.44 -23.10 15.85
N SER A 280 25.42 -22.74 16.70
CA SER A 280 26.52 -23.59 17.22
C SER A 280 27.70 -24.04 16.32
N GLY A 281 28.92 -23.71 16.77
CA GLY A 281 29.84 -24.73 17.31
C GLY A 281 30.68 -25.58 16.35
N GLY A 282 31.79 -25.01 15.85
CA GLY A 282 33.12 -25.64 15.90
C GLY A 282 33.52 -26.70 14.87
N ALA A 283 34.50 -26.37 14.02
CA ALA A 283 35.76 -27.13 13.92
C ALA A 283 36.85 -26.28 13.24
N LEU A 284 38.00 -26.23 13.90
CA LEU A 284 39.23 -25.59 13.45
C LEU A 284 39.76 -26.19 12.14
N SER A 285 40.31 -25.33 11.28
CA SER A 285 41.56 -25.67 10.60
C SER A 285 42.53 -24.50 10.69
N LYS A 286 43.66 -24.77 11.34
CA LYS A 286 44.80 -23.88 11.52
C LYS A 286 45.59 -23.81 10.21
N ASN A 287 46.05 -22.62 9.83
CA ASN A 287 47.49 -22.35 9.80
C ASN A 287 47.82 -20.87 9.53
N ASN A 288 48.61 -20.33 10.47
CA ASN A 288 49.78 -19.46 10.36
C ASN A 288 49.75 -18.16 9.52
N ARG A 289 50.44 -17.08 9.88
CA ARG A 289 51.04 -16.51 11.12
C ARG A 289 51.76 -15.23 10.65
N ALA A 290 51.58 -14.11 11.34
CA ALA A 290 52.52 -12.96 11.52
C ALA A 290 51.69 -11.69 11.78
N ALA A 291 51.36 -11.33 13.03
CA ALA A 291 52.21 -10.65 14.02
C ALA A 291 52.62 -9.22 13.61
N LYS A 292 51.95 -8.22 14.22
CA LYS A 292 52.59 -7.00 14.73
C LYS A 292 51.76 -6.43 15.89
N GLU A 293 52.49 -6.05 16.94
CA GLU A 293 52.05 -5.69 18.29
C GLU A 293 51.43 -4.28 18.40
N PRO A 294 50.64 -4.00 19.45
CA PRO A 294 50.05 -2.68 19.73
C PRO A 294 50.91 -1.83 20.68
N ILE A 295 50.84 -0.50 20.54
CA ILE A 295 51.45 0.52 21.42
C ILE A 295 50.33 1.38 22.04
N PRO A 296 50.47 1.87 23.30
CA PRO A 296 49.38 2.03 24.24
C PRO A 296 48.82 3.46 24.38
N ALA A 297 47.67 3.54 25.07
CA ALA A 297 46.94 4.75 25.42
C ALA A 297 47.44 5.41 26.72
N THR A 298 47.40 6.74 26.80
CA THR A 298 47.21 7.58 28.01
C THR A 298 47.08 9.07 27.61
N PRO A 299 46.66 10.01 28.49
CA PRO A 299 45.41 10.12 29.26
C PRO A 299 44.63 11.44 28.99
N GLN A 300 43.41 11.50 29.54
CA GLN A 300 42.53 12.66 29.62
C GLN A 300 43.13 13.82 30.44
N ALA A 301 42.77 15.06 30.08
CA ALA A 301 42.94 16.25 30.90
C ALA A 301 41.61 17.01 31.03
N GLU A 302 41.29 17.32 32.28
CA GLU A 302 40.13 18.04 32.80
C GLU A 302 40.02 19.47 32.25
N THR A 303 38.80 20.00 32.12
CA THR A 303 38.57 21.42 32.44
C THR A 303 37.14 21.72 32.88
N LYS A 304 37.10 22.26 34.10
CA LYS A 304 36.04 22.82 34.94
C LYS A 304 34.85 23.52 34.26
N ARG A 305 33.68 23.20 34.82
CA ARG A 305 32.41 23.94 34.82
C ARG A 305 32.47 25.10 35.83
N PRO A 306 31.76 26.23 35.63
CA PRO A 306 31.30 27.08 36.72
C PRO A 306 29.78 26.99 36.90
N GLU A 307 29.36 27.05 38.16
CA GLU A 307 27.98 26.98 38.65
C GLU A 307 27.29 28.36 38.74
N ARG A 308 25.99 28.37 38.41
CA ARG A 308 24.81 29.02 39.05
C ARG A 308 24.79 30.54 39.38
N PRO A 309 23.61 31.18 39.32
CA PRO A 309 22.71 31.13 40.48
C PRO A 309 21.22 30.90 40.20
N SER A 310 20.61 30.35 41.24
CA SER A 310 19.19 30.16 41.53
C SER A 310 18.43 31.47 41.77
N SER A 311 17.13 31.49 41.44
CA SER A 311 16.15 32.32 42.15
C SER A 311 14.87 31.53 42.41
N SER A 312 14.58 31.40 43.70
CA SER A 312 13.35 30.91 44.33
C SER A 312 12.25 31.96 44.33
N ALA A 313 11.00 31.56 44.12
CA ALA A 313 9.79 32.20 44.63
C ALA A 313 8.63 31.18 44.48
N SER A 314 8.29 30.46 45.55
CA SER A 314 7.18 30.74 46.48
C SER A 314 5.82 30.28 45.94
N SER A 315 5.41 29.15 46.49
CA SER A 315 4.09 28.53 46.46
C SER A 315 3.04 29.36 47.21
N GLU A 316 1.91 29.63 46.56
CA GLU A 316 0.63 29.84 47.24
C GLU A 316 -0.43 28.95 46.58
N GLN A 317 -1.13 28.21 47.43
CA GLN A 317 -2.20 27.27 47.12
C GLN A 317 -3.49 28.04 46.80
N ILE A 318 -4.19 27.63 45.74
CA ILE A 318 -5.65 27.74 45.68
C ILE A 318 -6.18 26.37 45.26
N GLU A 319 -6.86 25.73 46.21
CA GLU A 319 -7.68 24.53 46.04
C GLU A 319 -8.93 24.88 45.20
N GLY A 320 -9.31 23.99 44.29
CA GLY A 320 -10.58 24.08 43.58
C GLY A 320 -10.67 23.10 42.40
N GLU A 321 -11.36 21.98 42.64
CA GLU A 321 -11.97 21.07 41.66
C GLU A 321 -11.11 20.50 40.53
N LYS A 322 -10.61 19.28 40.75
CA LYS A 322 -10.31 18.31 39.69
C LYS A 322 -10.82 16.94 40.11
N ASP A 323 -12.00 16.60 39.63
CA ASP A 323 -12.46 15.22 39.57
C ASP A 323 -12.96 14.97 38.15
N THR A 324 -12.01 14.66 37.25
CA THR A 324 -12.23 13.91 36.00
C THR A 324 -10.91 13.75 35.26
N LEU A 325 -10.72 12.54 34.72
CA LEU A 325 -9.72 12.14 33.72
C LEU A 325 -8.27 11.98 34.20
N LYS A 326 -7.89 10.73 34.47
CA LYS A 326 -6.59 10.14 34.08
C LYS A 326 -6.70 8.61 34.03
N ALA A 327 -7.05 8.09 32.87
CA ALA A 327 -6.54 6.80 32.42
C ALA A 327 -5.51 7.10 31.33
N ILE A 328 -4.27 7.34 31.74
CA ILE A 328 -3.12 7.32 30.83
C ILE A 328 -2.78 5.84 30.69
N SER A 329 -3.12 5.23 29.55
CA SER A 329 -2.54 3.96 29.15
C SER A 329 -1.05 4.17 28.89
N ASP A 330 -0.23 3.34 29.51
CA ASP A 330 1.23 3.36 29.42
C ASP A 330 1.66 2.87 28.02
N PRO A 331 2.30 3.70 27.17
CA PRO A 331 2.68 3.32 25.81
C PRO A 331 3.86 2.31 25.76
N SER A 332 4.35 1.82 26.90
CA SER A 332 5.53 0.97 27.01
C SER A 332 5.25 -0.53 27.21
N SER A 333 4.01 -0.99 27.27
CA SER A 333 3.72 -2.43 27.46
C SER A 333 3.55 -3.15 26.12
N ALA A 334 4.31 -4.22 25.88
CA ALA A 334 4.14 -5.06 24.71
C ALA A 334 2.69 -5.59 24.63
N PRO A 335 2.07 -5.69 23.44
CA PRO A 335 0.70 -6.17 23.30
C PRO A 335 0.51 -7.54 23.97
N PRO A 336 -0.64 -7.81 24.61
CA PRO A 336 -0.89 -9.12 25.20
C PRO A 336 -0.94 -10.19 24.11
N ALA A 337 -0.61 -11.43 24.46
CA ALA A 337 -0.84 -12.59 23.60
C ALA A 337 -2.33 -12.95 23.60
N PHE A 338 -2.88 -13.25 22.42
CA PHE A 338 -4.24 -13.71 22.18
C PHE A 338 -4.46 -15.16 22.61
N LYS A 339 -3.38 -15.96 22.65
CA LYS A 339 -3.35 -17.32 23.24
C LYS A 339 -4.40 -18.26 22.64
N THR A 340 -4.32 -18.50 21.32
CA THR A 340 -5.13 -19.50 20.58
C THR A 340 -6.65 -19.36 20.72
N GLN A 341 -7.16 -18.18 21.09
CA GLN A 341 -8.60 -17.93 21.08
C GLN A 341 -9.09 -17.87 19.63
N SER A 342 -10.30 -18.36 19.36
CA SER A 342 -10.92 -18.18 18.05
C SER A 342 -11.34 -16.72 17.90
N THR A 343 -10.99 -16.08 16.78
CA THR A 343 -11.38 -14.69 16.50
C THR A 343 -12.90 -14.55 16.48
N LEU A 344 -13.60 -15.58 16.00
CA LEU A 344 -15.06 -15.68 15.98
C LEU A 344 -15.66 -15.65 17.39
N ALA A 345 -15.10 -16.44 18.31
CA ALA A 345 -15.57 -16.50 19.68
C ALA A 345 -15.31 -15.19 20.42
N PHE A 346 -14.10 -14.64 20.28
CA PHE A 346 -13.72 -13.35 20.86
C PHE A 346 -14.66 -12.23 20.42
N PHE A 347 -14.93 -12.12 19.11
CA PHE A 347 -15.84 -11.11 18.60
C PHE A 347 -17.27 -11.31 19.10
N SER A 348 -17.80 -12.54 19.14
CA SER A 348 -19.18 -12.77 19.61
C SER A 348 -19.36 -12.39 21.08
N ASP A 349 -18.36 -12.64 21.93
CA ASP A 349 -18.41 -12.22 23.33
C ASP A 349 -18.43 -10.69 23.46
N ARG A 350 -17.64 -9.97 22.64
CA ARG A 350 -17.66 -8.50 22.56
C ARG A 350 -18.97 -7.97 21.99
N PHE A 351 -19.48 -8.60 20.93
CA PHE A 351 -20.74 -8.26 20.28
C PHE A 351 -21.90 -8.35 21.27
N ARG A 352 -21.99 -9.43 22.06
CA ARG A 352 -23.04 -9.60 23.08
C ARG A 352 -22.97 -8.57 24.20
N GLN A 353 -21.78 -8.10 24.55
CA GLN A 353 -21.58 -7.05 25.56
C GLN A 353 -21.96 -5.66 25.01
N ALA A 354 -21.64 -5.39 23.74
CA ALA A 354 -22.00 -4.16 23.05
C ALA A 354 -23.51 -4.08 22.72
N PHE A 355 -24.12 -5.21 22.38
CA PHE A 355 -25.51 -5.32 21.92
C PHE A 355 -26.30 -6.35 22.74
N PRO A 356 -26.50 -6.10 24.06
CA PRO A 356 -27.17 -7.04 24.93
C PRO A 356 -28.63 -7.24 24.49
N GLY A 357 -29.06 -8.50 24.45
CA GLY A 357 -30.45 -8.86 24.10
C GLY A 357 -30.78 -8.85 22.61
N VAL A 358 -29.86 -8.41 21.74
CA VAL A 358 -30.05 -8.45 20.28
C VAL A 358 -30.06 -9.91 19.80
N ARG A 359 -31.15 -10.31 19.13
CA ARG A 359 -31.38 -11.66 18.58
C ARG A 359 -31.75 -11.66 17.10
N GLU A 360 -32.17 -10.50 16.60
CA GLU A 360 -32.47 -10.21 15.22
C GLU A 360 -31.77 -8.91 14.82
N THR A 361 -31.72 -8.63 13.52
CA THR A 361 -31.06 -7.42 13.02
C THR A 361 -31.72 -6.19 13.63
N THR A 362 -30.94 -5.43 14.41
CA THR A 362 -31.46 -4.28 15.16
C THR A 362 -30.70 -3.03 14.75
N TRP A 363 -31.46 -2.00 14.35
CA TRP A 363 -30.94 -0.71 13.96
C TRP A 363 -30.88 0.25 15.15
N PHE A 364 -29.84 1.07 15.14
CA PHE A 364 -29.58 2.13 16.11
C PHE A 364 -29.35 3.41 15.30
N ASP A 365 -30.03 4.50 15.68
CA ASP A 365 -29.99 5.78 14.98
C ASP A 365 -29.52 6.94 15.88
N ASP A 366 -29.17 6.66 17.14
CA ASP A 366 -28.55 7.63 18.05
C ASP A 366 -27.02 7.51 17.96
N PRO A 367 -26.31 8.49 17.36
CA PRO A 367 -24.86 8.44 17.19
C PRO A 367 -24.09 8.18 18.48
N ASP A 368 -24.48 8.79 19.60
CA ASP A 368 -23.73 8.66 20.85
C ASP A 368 -23.96 7.29 21.51
N ASP A 369 -25.17 6.72 21.42
CA ASP A 369 -25.43 5.32 21.82
C ASP A 369 -24.62 4.35 20.94
N ILE A 370 -24.55 4.59 19.62
CA ILE A 370 -23.77 3.76 18.71
C ILE A 370 -22.29 3.80 19.09
N LEU A 371 -21.74 4.99 19.35
CA LEU A 371 -20.34 5.13 19.73
C LEU A 371 -20.02 4.46 21.08
N ASP A 372 -20.90 4.53 22.07
CA ASP A 372 -20.73 3.77 23.32
C ASP A 372 -20.70 2.26 23.07
N ARG A 373 -21.60 1.75 22.21
CA ARG A 373 -21.64 0.32 21.84
C ARG A 373 -20.40 -0.11 21.07
N LEU A 374 -19.97 0.67 20.08
CA LEU A 374 -18.72 0.41 19.35
C LEU A 374 -17.52 0.48 20.27
N GLY A 375 -17.51 1.42 21.23
CA GLY A 375 -16.48 1.50 22.28
C GLY A 375 -16.41 0.22 23.12
N ARG A 376 -17.54 -0.42 23.45
CA ARG A 376 -17.56 -1.72 24.15
C ARG A 376 -17.10 -2.88 23.26
N LEU A 377 -17.54 -2.88 22.00
CA LEU A 377 -17.16 -3.89 21.00
C LEU A 377 -15.64 -3.88 20.78
N LEU A 378 -15.05 -2.69 20.67
CA LEU A 378 -13.67 -2.44 20.30
C LEU A 378 -12.77 -2.10 21.51
N LYS A 379 -13.26 -2.31 22.73
CA LYS A 379 -12.53 -1.99 23.97
C LYS A 379 -11.21 -2.76 24.08
N ASP A 380 -10.17 -2.09 24.56
CA ASP A 380 -8.87 -2.72 24.80
C ASP A 380 -8.92 -3.96 25.71
N PRO A 381 -8.05 -4.97 25.44
CA PRO A 381 -7.15 -5.04 24.30
C PRO A 381 -7.89 -5.43 23.01
N ILE A 382 -7.63 -4.71 21.92
CA ILE A 382 -8.04 -5.08 20.55
C ILE A 382 -6.84 -5.46 19.66
N LYS A 383 -5.63 -5.01 20.02
CA LYS A 383 -4.36 -5.38 19.40
C LYS A 383 -3.63 -6.42 20.26
N PHE A 384 -3.21 -7.52 19.63
CA PHE A 384 -2.47 -8.60 20.28
C PHE A 384 -1.14 -8.86 19.57
N ALA A 385 -0.18 -9.46 20.27
CA ALA A 385 1.15 -9.73 19.71
C ALA A 385 1.14 -10.76 18.57
N ASP A 386 0.15 -11.65 18.57
CA ASP A 386 0.00 -12.83 17.73
C ASP A 386 -1.33 -12.84 16.94
N ALA A 387 -2.19 -11.82 17.05
CA ALA A 387 -3.46 -11.75 16.34
C ALA A 387 -4.04 -10.33 16.21
N SER A 388 -4.84 -10.13 15.15
CA SER A 388 -5.69 -8.95 14.94
C SER A 388 -7.15 -9.42 14.81
N PRO A 389 -7.91 -9.56 15.90
CA PRO A 389 -9.14 -10.35 15.91
C PRO A 389 -10.36 -9.67 15.29
N ILE A 390 -10.41 -8.33 15.26
CA ILE A 390 -11.56 -7.56 14.76
C ILE A 390 -11.10 -6.65 13.63
N TRP A 391 -11.79 -6.74 12.51
CA TRP A 391 -11.48 -6.06 11.26
C TRP A 391 -12.71 -5.32 10.76
N TRP A 392 -12.53 -4.48 9.75
CA TRP A 392 -13.60 -3.86 9.00
C TRP A 392 -13.44 -4.01 7.49
N TRP A 393 -14.57 -3.98 6.78
CA TRP A 393 -14.69 -4.25 5.35
C TRP A 393 -15.60 -3.25 4.64
N ARG A 394 -15.15 -2.79 3.48
CA ARG A 394 -15.99 -2.18 2.43
C ARG A 394 -15.41 -2.45 1.05
N GLY A 395 -14.18 -1.98 0.81
CA GLY A 395 -13.38 -2.21 -0.41
C GLY A 395 -11.90 -2.51 -0.12
N GLY A 396 -11.59 -2.77 1.16
CA GLY A 396 -10.32 -3.27 1.67
C GLY A 396 -10.57 -4.00 3.00
N ASN A 397 -9.60 -4.81 3.43
CA ASN A 397 -9.73 -5.73 4.55
C ASN A 397 -8.75 -5.28 5.66
N PHE A 398 -9.25 -4.48 6.60
CA PHE A 398 -8.40 -3.73 7.51
C PHE A 398 -8.60 -4.14 8.96
N GLN A 399 -7.48 -4.35 9.67
CA GLN A 399 -7.49 -4.56 11.11
C GLN A 399 -7.86 -3.28 11.86
N ILE A 400 -8.62 -3.42 12.95
CA ILE A 400 -8.90 -2.31 13.87
C ILE A 400 -7.91 -2.41 15.04
N GLU A 401 -7.08 -1.38 15.20
CA GLU A 401 -6.06 -1.30 16.24
C GLU A 401 -6.40 -0.27 17.33
N GLU A 402 -7.13 0.79 16.97
CA GLU A 402 -7.54 1.86 17.89
C GLU A 402 -8.97 2.30 17.58
N PHE A 403 -9.74 2.59 18.63
CA PHE A 403 -11.04 3.25 18.52
C PHE A 403 -11.22 4.23 19.67
N LYS A 404 -11.48 5.50 19.35
CA LYS A 404 -11.72 6.56 20.33
C LYS A 404 -12.85 7.49 19.92
N GLN A 405 -13.77 7.77 20.83
CA GLN A 405 -14.73 8.85 20.65
C GLN A 405 -14.04 10.20 20.90
N VAL A 406 -14.22 11.16 19.99
CA VAL A 406 -13.61 12.50 20.08
C VAL A 406 -14.60 13.64 20.05
N GLY A 407 -15.88 13.35 19.83
CA GLY A 407 -16.98 14.31 19.92
C GLY A 407 -18.33 13.62 19.94
N SER A 408 -19.40 14.39 20.00
CA SER A 408 -20.75 13.85 19.83
C SER A 408 -20.91 13.32 18.41
N GLY A 409 -21.26 12.04 18.28
CA GLY A 409 -21.38 11.34 17.01
C GLY A 409 -20.09 11.22 16.17
N VAL A 410 -18.92 11.58 16.72
CA VAL A 410 -17.63 11.46 16.01
C VAL A 410 -16.66 10.57 16.75
N ALA A 411 -16.12 9.57 16.04
CA ALA A 411 -15.04 8.73 16.52
C ALA A 411 -13.87 8.70 15.53
N ILE A 412 -12.71 8.33 16.05
CA ILE A 412 -11.53 7.96 15.27
C ILE A 412 -11.36 6.46 15.39
N MET A 413 -11.29 5.78 14.25
CA MET A 413 -10.97 4.36 14.14
C MET A 413 -9.66 4.25 13.36
N ASN A 414 -8.58 3.82 14.01
CA ASN A 414 -7.20 3.96 13.50
C ASN A 414 -6.89 5.42 13.10
N HIS A 415 -7.03 5.75 11.81
CA HIS A 415 -6.83 7.09 11.26
C HIS A 415 -8.14 7.70 10.70
N ASP A 416 -9.20 6.90 10.57
CA ASP A 416 -10.47 7.31 9.97
C ASP A 416 -11.30 8.16 10.93
N GLU A 417 -11.68 9.36 10.50
CA GLU A 417 -12.66 10.23 11.15
C GLU A 417 -14.06 9.84 10.72
N LEU A 418 -14.85 9.34 11.67
CA LEU A 418 -16.14 8.75 11.42
C LEU A 418 -17.23 9.57 12.11
N LYS A 419 -17.98 10.33 11.33
CA LYS A 419 -19.21 10.99 11.77
C LYS A 419 -20.37 10.00 11.68
N VAL A 420 -20.54 9.18 12.71
CA VAL A 420 -21.50 8.08 12.73
C VAL A 420 -22.93 8.60 12.67
N ARG A 421 -23.71 8.04 11.76
CA ARG A 421 -25.12 8.38 11.53
C ARG A 421 -26.03 7.30 12.12
N ARG A 422 -25.76 6.04 11.79
CA ARG A 422 -26.54 4.88 12.23
C ARG A 422 -25.71 3.60 12.17
N ALA A 423 -26.16 2.57 12.87
CA ALA A 423 -25.55 1.24 12.82
C ALA A 423 -26.61 0.15 12.91
N ALA A 424 -26.28 -1.04 12.41
CA ALA A 424 -27.08 -2.23 12.61
C ALA A 424 -26.24 -3.34 13.26
N ALA A 425 -26.71 -3.87 14.38
CA ALA A 425 -26.15 -5.08 14.96
C ALA A 425 -26.83 -6.29 14.29
N VAL A 426 -26.04 -7.14 13.63
CA VAL A 426 -26.54 -8.22 12.79
C VAL A 426 -26.10 -9.57 13.36
N PRO A 427 -26.92 -10.20 14.22
CA PRO A 427 -26.61 -11.53 14.73
C PRO A 427 -26.81 -12.58 13.62
N GLY A 428 -25.84 -13.49 13.49
CA GLY A 428 -25.92 -14.63 12.60
C GLY A 428 -26.82 -15.76 13.14
N GLN A 429 -27.09 -16.78 12.33
CA GLN A 429 -27.72 -18.03 12.83
C GLN A 429 -26.85 -18.72 13.88
N THR A 430 -25.53 -18.56 13.75
CA THR A 430 -24.53 -18.89 14.76
C THR A 430 -23.60 -17.70 14.90
N TYR A 431 -22.86 -17.67 16.00
CA TYR A 431 -21.92 -16.58 16.32
C TYR A 431 -20.86 -16.29 15.25
N LYS A 432 -20.65 -17.24 14.33
CA LYS A 432 -19.64 -17.15 13.27
C LYS A 432 -19.99 -16.14 12.18
N TRP A 433 -21.25 -15.73 12.11
CA TRP A 433 -21.76 -14.77 11.12
C TRP A 433 -22.25 -13.48 11.77
N ASP A 434 -21.86 -13.21 13.02
CA ASP A 434 -22.15 -11.93 13.68
C ASP A 434 -21.33 -10.82 13.00
N PHE A 435 -21.98 -9.70 12.67
CA PHE A 435 -21.30 -8.49 12.20
C PHE A 435 -22.07 -7.23 12.59
N VAL A 436 -21.40 -6.08 12.48
CA VAL A 436 -22.00 -4.76 12.70
C VAL A 436 -21.87 -3.94 11.41
N TYR A 437 -22.97 -3.45 10.89
CA TYR A 437 -22.97 -2.46 9.81
C TYR A 437 -22.91 -1.06 10.43
N VAL A 438 -22.07 -0.17 9.89
CA VAL A 438 -21.93 1.22 10.34
C VAL A 438 -22.07 2.14 9.13
N GLU A 439 -22.83 3.22 9.28
CA GLU A 439 -23.00 4.27 8.28
C GLU A 439 -22.62 5.63 8.87
N THR A 440 -21.96 6.45 8.07
CA THR A 440 -21.48 7.77 8.46
C THR A 440 -22.04 8.84 7.53
N ASP A 441 -22.29 10.01 8.10
CA ASP A 441 -22.58 11.21 7.32
C ASP A 441 -21.30 11.73 6.65
N ALA A 442 -21.48 12.49 5.56
CA ALA A 442 -20.42 13.29 4.99
C ALA A 442 -19.91 14.34 6.01
N MET A 443 -18.61 14.57 6.00
CA MET A 443 -17.97 15.65 6.73
C MET A 443 -17.59 16.78 5.77
N GLU A 444 -17.53 18.00 6.28
CA GLU A 444 -17.05 19.14 5.49
C GLU A 444 -15.59 18.92 5.08
N PRO A 445 -15.21 19.28 3.84
CA PRO A 445 -13.82 19.30 3.40
C PRO A 445 -12.93 20.08 4.35
N THR A 446 -11.68 19.64 4.52
CA THR A 446 -10.68 20.29 5.36
C THR A 446 -10.26 21.66 4.83
N GLY A 447 -10.47 21.92 3.53
CA GLY A 447 -10.02 23.13 2.85
C GLY A 447 -8.54 23.10 2.46
N LEU A 448 -7.84 21.97 2.68
CA LEU A 448 -6.45 21.78 2.28
C LEU A 448 -6.28 21.49 0.77
N TYR A 449 -7.34 21.04 0.12
CA TYR A 449 -7.33 20.60 -1.28
C TYR A 449 -8.25 21.47 -2.13
N ASP A 450 -7.76 21.84 -3.31
CA ASP A 450 -8.57 22.55 -4.31
C ASP A 450 -9.39 21.54 -5.13
N TYR A 451 -10.70 21.77 -5.18
CA TYR A 451 -11.65 20.98 -5.96
C TYR A 451 -12.06 21.65 -7.28
N ALA A 452 -11.48 22.81 -7.62
CA ALA A 452 -11.85 23.57 -8.81
C ALA A 452 -11.48 22.87 -10.13
N GLU A 453 -10.36 22.12 -10.17
CA GLU A 453 -9.92 21.43 -11.38
C GLU A 453 -10.64 20.10 -11.63
N TYR A 454 -11.12 19.42 -10.57
CA TYR A 454 -11.89 18.18 -10.68
C TYR A 454 -12.99 18.13 -9.62
N PRO A 455 -14.22 18.59 -9.95
CA PRO A 455 -15.32 18.70 -9.01
C PRO A 455 -15.67 17.37 -8.32
N LEU A 456 -16.20 17.47 -7.10
CA LEU A 456 -16.60 16.31 -6.30
C LEU A 456 -17.59 15.40 -7.03
N GLU A 457 -18.48 15.98 -7.85
CA GLU A 457 -19.49 15.24 -8.61
C GLU A 457 -18.89 14.39 -9.74
N GLU A 458 -17.75 14.80 -10.30
CA GLU A 458 -17.03 14.01 -11.31
C GLU A 458 -16.25 12.90 -10.63
N ARG A 459 -15.58 13.20 -9.51
CA ARG A 459 -14.90 12.20 -8.66
C ARG A 459 -15.83 11.08 -8.17
N LEU A 460 -17.07 11.40 -7.84
CA LEU A 460 -18.08 10.43 -7.41
C LEU A 460 -18.58 9.51 -8.54
N ARG A 461 -18.36 9.84 -9.82
CA ARG A 461 -18.70 8.92 -10.93
C ARG A 461 -17.72 7.77 -11.00
N ASP A 462 -16.46 8.02 -10.66
CA ASP A 462 -15.38 7.05 -10.75
C ASP A 462 -15.17 6.28 -9.43
N ARG A 463 -15.72 6.78 -8.32
CA ARG A 463 -15.54 6.21 -6.98
C ARG A 463 -16.85 6.26 -6.19
N SER A 464 -17.14 5.20 -5.43
CA SER A 464 -18.33 5.15 -4.57
C SER A 464 -18.32 6.14 -3.40
N TYR A 465 -17.17 6.72 -3.07
CA TYR A 465 -16.99 7.70 -2.00
C TYR A 465 -15.69 8.49 -2.19
N ILE A 466 -15.57 9.63 -1.50
CA ILE A 466 -14.41 10.51 -1.53
C ILE A 466 -13.86 10.70 -0.11
N THR A 467 -12.53 10.63 -0.01
CA THR A 467 -11.79 10.89 1.23
C THR A 467 -10.76 12.00 1.04
N GLU A 468 -10.44 12.67 2.13
CA GLU A 468 -9.27 13.52 2.29
C GLU A 468 -8.36 12.93 3.35
N GLU A 469 -7.10 12.67 3.01
CA GLU A 469 -6.09 12.35 4.00
C GLU A 469 -5.33 13.62 4.41
N TYR A 470 -5.02 13.79 5.69
CA TYR A 470 -4.31 14.98 6.16
C TYR A 470 -3.61 14.73 7.49
N GLY A 471 -2.67 15.60 7.84
CA GLY A 471 -2.03 15.58 9.16
C GLY A 471 -2.73 16.55 10.12
N LEU A 472 -2.97 16.13 11.36
CA LEU A 472 -3.43 17.02 12.43
C LEU A 472 -2.28 17.28 13.41
N PHE A 473 -1.57 18.39 13.22
CA PHE A 473 -0.41 18.77 14.01
C PHE A 473 -0.87 19.31 15.37
N LYS A 474 -0.38 18.66 16.44
CA LYS A 474 -0.72 18.99 17.84
C LYS A 474 -2.23 19.05 18.14
N GLY A 475 -3.04 18.34 17.36
CA GLY A 475 -4.51 18.32 17.53
C GLY A 475 -5.23 19.57 17.03
N GLU A 476 -4.53 20.56 16.47
CA GLU A 476 -5.10 21.88 16.19
C GLU A 476 -4.94 22.31 14.73
N HIS A 477 -3.78 22.04 14.12
CA HIS A 477 -3.46 22.55 12.79
C HIS A 477 -3.52 21.44 11.75
N ALA A 478 -4.46 21.56 10.81
CA ALA A 478 -4.51 20.68 9.66
C ALA A 478 -3.38 21.05 8.68
N ILE A 479 -2.59 20.05 8.28
CA ILE A 479 -1.55 20.15 7.25
C ILE A 479 -1.86 19.14 6.15
N THR A 480 -1.41 19.41 4.94
CA THR A 480 -1.63 18.51 3.79
C THR A 480 -1.03 17.14 4.04
N ARG A 481 -1.52 16.13 3.31
CA ARG A 481 -0.95 14.77 3.35
C ARG A 481 0.54 14.77 3.01
N ASP A 482 0.94 15.61 2.07
CA ASP A 482 2.33 15.77 1.63
C ASP A 482 3.20 16.34 2.75
N GLU A 483 2.75 17.40 3.45
CA GLU A 483 3.48 17.98 4.58
C GLU A 483 3.61 17.00 5.76
N TYR A 484 2.58 16.18 6.01
CA TYR A 484 2.68 15.08 6.97
C TYR A 484 3.78 14.10 6.58
N ASP A 485 3.79 13.66 5.31
CA ASP A 485 4.78 12.71 4.80
C ASP A 485 6.20 13.28 4.80
N ASP A 486 6.34 14.58 4.59
CA ASP A 486 7.61 15.29 4.54
C ASP A 486 8.16 15.59 5.96
N GLY A 487 7.34 15.43 7.01
CA GLY A 487 7.73 15.66 8.41
C GLY A 487 7.93 17.14 8.77
N GLY A 488 7.37 18.06 7.98
CA GLY A 488 7.50 19.49 8.21
C GLY A 488 6.48 20.33 7.44
N THR A 489 6.19 21.52 7.96
CA THR A 489 5.27 22.49 7.33
C THR A 489 5.78 23.92 7.57
N TYR A 490 5.15 24.91 6.94
CA TYR A 490 5.34 26.33 7.27
C TYR A 490 4.10 26.88 7.97
N LEU A 491 4.22 27.17 9.27
CA LEU A 491 3.18 27.88 10.03
C LEU A 491 3.61 29.33 10.22
N ASP A 492 2.74 30.27 9.86
CA ASP A 492 2.99 31.71 9.93
C ASP A 492 4.33 32.13 9.27
N GLY A 493 4.66 31.48 8.15
CA GLY A 493 5.88 31.75 7.38
C GLY A 493 7.17 31.18 7.99
N SER A 494 7.08 30.41 9.07
CA SER A 494 8.22 29.75 9.72
C SER A 494 8.15 28.24 9.54
N TYR A 495 9.28 27.62 9.20
CA TYR A 495 9.39 26.16 9.14
C TYR A 495 9.19 25.55 10.53
N VAL A 496 8.36 24.51 10.60
CA VAL A 496 8.07 23.73 11.80
C VAL A 496 8.30 22.25 11.49
N ASP A 497 9.12 21.59 12.31
CA ASP A 497 9.28 20.13 12.31
C ASP A 497 8.05 19.49 12.99
N THR A 498 7.40 18.60 12.26
CA THR A 498 6.14 17.96 12.66
C THR A 498 6.29 16.48 13.00
N ILE A 499 7.51 15.93 12.91
CA ILE A 499 7.78 14.51 13.16
C ILE A 499 7.39 14.13 14.59
N GLY A 500 6.61 13.05 14.72
CA GLY A 500 6.14 12.51 15.99
C GLY A 500 5.10 13.37 16.73
N GLN A 501 4.66 14.48 16.13
CA GLN A 501 3.72 15.44 16.73
C GLN A 501 2.42 15.61 15.93
N THR A 502 2.29 14.87 14.83
CA THR A 502 1.15 14.95 13.91
C THR A 502 0.45 13.61 13.84
N GLU A 503 -0.87 13.63 13.96
CA GLU A 503 -1.71 12.45 13.75
C GLU A 503 -2.19 12.39 12.30
N LEU A 504 -2.05 11.24 11.64
CA LEU A 504 -2.69 11.03 10.34
C LEU A 504 -4.21 10.91 10.52
N ARG A 505 -4.95 11.56 9.63
CA ARG A 505 -6.40 11.56 9.57
C ARG A 505 -6.89 11.22 8.17
N VAL A 506 -7.96 10.46 8.09
CA VAL A 506 -8.71 10.19 6.85
C VAL A 506 -10.15 10.64 7.09
N ARG A 507 -10.60 11.64 6.33
CA ARG A 507 -11.94 12.20 6.45
C ARG A 507 -12.79 11.84 5.24
N TYR A 508 -14.00 11.35 5.47
CA TYR A 508 -14.97 11.08 4.40
C TYR A 508 -15.79 12.34 4.10
N VAL A 509 -15.61 12.91 2.91
CA VAL A 509 -16.35 14.11 2.46
C VAL A 509 -17.66 13.78 1.75
N THR A 510 -17.96 12.49 1.64
CA THR A 510 -19.23 11.94 1.13
C THR A 510 -19.76 10.92 2.14
N PRO A 511 -21.07 10.58 2.11
CA PRO A 511 -21.58 9.50 2.96
C PRO A 511 -20.79 8.21 2.74
N TYR A 512 -20.62 7.44 3.81
CA TYR A 512 -19.81 6.24 3.79
C TYR A 512 -20.43 5.17 4.69
N ASN A 513 -20.08 3.91 4.45
CA ASN A 513 -20.52 2.81 5.29
C ASN A 513 -19.54 1.64 5.23
N PHE A 514 -19.59 0.75 6.20
CA PHE A 514 -18.73 -0.41 6.27
C PHE A 514 -19.28 -1.46 7.24
N VAL A 515 -18.63 -2.62 7.25
CA VAL A 515 -18.97 -3.72 8.16
C VAL A 515 -17.80 -4.00 9.09
N ILE A 516 -18.08 -4.19 10.38
CA ILE A 516 -17.13 -4.66 11.39
C ILE A 516 -17.47 -6.12 11.72
N ALA A 517 -16.46 -7.00 11.70
CA ALA A 517 -16.62 -8.43 11.90
C ALA A 517 -15.31 -9.06 12.45
N PRO A 518 -15.33 -10.31 12.93
CA PRO A 518 -14.10 -11.01 13.29
C PRO A 518 -13.25 -11.29 12.05
N GLN A 519 -11.93 -11.31 12.18
CA GLN A 519 -11.03 -11.65 11.07
C GLN A 519 -11.36 -13.01 10.44
N GLY A 520 -11.72 -14.02 11.26
CA GLY A 520 -12.14 -15.35 10.80
C GLY A 520 -13.55 -15.41 10.19
N SER A 521 -14.26 -14.28 10.09
CA SER A 521 -15.60 -14.20 9.49
C SER A 521 -15.57 -14.67 8.04
N PRO A 522 -16.63 -15.33 7.54
CA PRO A 522 -16.78 -15.63 6.12
C PRO A 522 -16.79 -14.39 5.21
N ILE A 523 -17.04 -13.19 5.77
CA ILE A 523 -16.87 -11.91 5.06
C ILE A 523 -15.43 -11.73 4.57
N ASN A 524 -14.44 -12.30 5.26
CA ASN A 524 -13.04 -12.30 4.85
C ASN A 524 -12.82 -13.25 3.67
N ASN A 525 -13.32 -12.85 2.50
CA ASN A 525 -13.32 -13.64 1.29
C ASN A 525 -13.14 -12.72 0.08
N ALA A 526 -11.95 -12.76 -0.53
CA ALA A 526 -11.60 -11.92 -1.66
C ALA A 526 -12.56 -12.05 -2.86
N ALA A 527 -13.17 -13.24 -3.07
CA ALA A 527 -14.16 -13.42 -4.12
C ALA A 527 -15.48 -12.69 -3.84
N PHE A 528 -15.75 -12.33 -2.58
CA PHE A 528 -16.94 -11.60 -2.16
C PHE A 528 -16.73 -10.09 -2.04
N ASP A 529 -15.47 -9.60 -2.04
CA ASP A 529 -15.17 -8.19 -1.80
C ASP A 529 -15.88 -7.25 -2.80
N LYS A 530 -15.91 -7.61 -4.10
CA LYS A 530 -16.62 -6.82 -5.13
C LYS A 530 -18.13 -6.79 -4.90
N ASP A 531 -18.72 -7.91 -4.53
CA ASP A 531 -20.16 -8.00 -4.25
C ASP A 531 -20.51 -7.24 -2.96
N LEU A 532 -19.63 -7.29 -1.96
CA LEU A 532 -19.77 -6.51 -0.73
C LEU A 532 -19.79 -5.01 -1.02
N VAL A 533 -18.86 -4.49 -1.84
CA VAL A 533 -18.87 -3.08 -2.27
C VAL A 533 -20.22 -2.72 -2.88
N ALA A 534 -20.69 -3.51 -3.86
CA ALA A 534 -21.95 -3.24 -4.56
C ALA A 534 -23.17 -3.28 -3.63
N ILE A 535 -23.20 -4.20 -2.67
CA ILE A 535 -24.24 -4.27 -1.64
C ILE A 535 -24.20 -3.03 -0.75
N LEU A 536 -23.03 -2.63 -0.27
CA LEU A 536 -22.90 -1.47 0.61
C LEU A 536 -23.22 -0.16 -0.11
N ASP A 537 -22.88 -0.03 -1.40
CA ASP A 537 -23.30 1.10 -2.22
C ASP A 537 -24.82 1.14 -2.42
N SER A 538 -25.45 -0.03 -2.56
CA SER A 538 -26.91 -0.13 -2.59
C SER A 538 -27.55 0.28 -1.25
N ALA A 539 -26.87 0.04 -0.13
CA ALA A 539 -27.36 0.43 1.19
C ALA A 539 -27.34 1.96 1.39
N LEU A 540 -26.32 2.66 0.85
CA LEU A 540 -26.26 4.13 0.87
C LEU A 540 -27.31 4.76 -0.05
N ASN A 541 -27.51 4.19 -1.23
CA ASN A 541 -28.37 4.78 -2.27
C ASN A 541 -29.85 4.37 -2.18
N GLY A 542 -30.19 3.38 -1.36
CA GLY A 542 -31.47 2.70 -1.38
C GLY A 542 -32.07 2.44 0.00
N ASN A 543 -32.68 1.27 0.15
CA ASN A 543 -33.23 0.83 1.43
C ASN A 543 -32.16 0.03 2.20
N PRO A 544 -31.52 0.61 3.22
CA PRO A 544 -30.47 -0.05 3.99
C PRO A 544 -30.99 -1.29 4.72
N ALA A 545 -32.21 -1.27 5.26
CA ALA A 545 -32.74 -2.39 6.06
C ALA A 545 -32.88 -3.66 5.21
N GLU A 546 -33.45 -3.54 4.01
CA GLU A 546 -33.55 -4.65 3.06
C GLU A 546 -32.17 -5.11 2.57
N THR A 547 -31.28 -4.15 2.32
CA THR A 547 -29.93 -4.43 1.82
C THR A 547 -29.07 -5.16 2.84
N ILE A 548 -29.16 -4.80 4.12
CA ILE A 548 -28.44 -5.47 5.21
C ILE A 548 -29.02 -6.87 5.48
N GLU A 549 -30.33 -7.07 5.32
CA GLU A 549 -30.91 -8.43 5.36
C GLU A 549 -30.44 -9.30 4.19
N LYS A 550 -30.28 -8.70 2.99
CA LYS A 550 -29.64 -9.39 1.86
C LYS A 550 -28.19 -9.75 2.19
N LEU A 551 -27.40 -8.80 2.69
CA LEU A 551 -26.01 -9.02 3.09
C LEU A 551 -25.89 -10.18 4.09
N LYS A 552 -26.73 -10.17 5.13
CA LYS A 552 -26.79 -11.24 6.14
C LYS A 552 -27.00 -12.63 5.52
N ARG A 553 -27.87 -12.74 4.52
CA ARG A 553 -28.12 -14.00 3.81
C ARG A 553 -26.92 -14.43 2.95
N GLU A 554 -26.26 -13.49 2.27
CA GLU A 554 -25.09 -13.82 1.46
C GLU A 554 -23.90 -14.24 2.34
N VAL A 555 -23.63 -13.52 3.43
CA VAL A 555 -22.57 -13.88 4.40
C VAL A 555 -22.78 -15.27 4.99
N ALA A 556 -24.04 -15.66 5.26
CA ALA A 556 -24.35 -16.99 5.77
C ALA A 556 -24.11 -18.12 4.75
N ARG A 557 -24.01 -17.80 3.45
CA ARG A 557 -23.71 -18.77 2.37
C ARG A 557 -22.22 -18.90 2.08
N LEU A 558 -21.40 -17.96 2.53
CA LEU A 558 -19.96 -17.97 2.30
C LEU A 558 -19.30 -19.12 3.09
N PRO A 559 -18.25 -19.74 2.53
CA PRO A 559 -17.53 -20.80 3.22
C PRO A 559 -16.82 -20.27 4.47
N LEU A 560 -16.89 -21.06 5.56
CA LEU A 560 -16.07 -20.80 6.74
C LEU A 560 -14.62 -21.18 6.46
N LYS A 561 -13.69 -20.23 6.61
CA LYS A 561 -12.26 -20.52 6.64
C LYS A 561 -11.98 -21.47 7.81
N ARG A 562 -11.18 -22.52 7.59
CA ARG A 562 -10.67 -23.36 8.69
C ARG A 562 -9.60 -22.54 9.41
N GLU A 563 -9.87 -22.14 10.65
CA GLU A 563 -8.83 -21.61 11.55
C GLU A 563 -7.83 -22.77 11.81
N PHE A 564 -6.56 -22.58 11.46
CA PHE A 564 -5.47 -23.54 11.67
C PHE A 564 -4.73 -23.27 12.98
#